data_AF-A0A7R8H2A6-F1
#
_entry.id   AF-A0A7R8H2A6-F1
#
_cell.length_a   1.000
_cell.length_b   1.000
_cell.length_c   1.000
_cell.angle_alpha   90.00
_cell.angle_beta   90.00
_cell.angle_gamma   90.00
#
_symmetry.space_group_name_H-M   'P 1'
#
loop_
_entity.id
_entity.type
_entity.pdbx_description
1 polymer ?
#
loop_
_entity_poly.entity_id
_entity_poly.type
_entity_poly.pdbx_seq_one_letter_code
_entity_poly.pdbx_strand_id
1 'polypeptide(L)'
;MSSLIRISEDEKEARSKLWTGPYTTMVNMVSCKDFYIPERFLEIKEEIESLEIRSDDLFLISYPKAGSTWSQEMVWQLKEGTNFVDCKRNLAQRIPFLELESLVLRGPESPIKSVEAVKNQSSPRIIKSHLLTPFLPKHFFNKAKLLKNHQYTGSFDEYAELFIQGKVAYGSYWEHLKFGLEIQKLDNVLLLCYEDMKKDLIKEMKKKSTGFYEMG
;
A
#
# COMPACT_ATOMS: atom_id res chain seq x y z
N MET A 1 2.15 -5.57 20.31
CA MET A 1 1.49 -5.60 18.98
C MET A 1 0.18 -6.34 19.13
N SER A 2 -0.85 -5.95 18.38
CA SER A 2 -2.11 -6.69 18.34
C SER A 2 -1.94 -7.94 17.46
N SER A 3 -2.45 -9.08 17.89
CA SER A 3 -2.33 -10.34 17.15
C SER A 3 -3.27 -10.39 15.94
N LEU A 4 -2.75 -10.85 14.81
CA LEU A 4 -3.56 -11.25 13.66
C LEU A 4 -4.21 -12.61 13.95
N ILE A 5 -5.51 -12.73 13.67
CA ILE A 5 -6.34 -13.91 13.92
C ILE A 5 -6.92 -14.37 12.59
N ARG A 6 -6.96 -15.68 12.34
CA ARG A 6 -7.60 -16.25 11.13
C ARG A 6 -9.11 -16.02 11.16
N ILE A 7 -9.71 -15.77 10.01
CA ILE A 7 -11.18 -15.74 9.87
C ILE A 7 -11.81 -17.11 10.12
N SER A 8 -13.13 -17.16 10.32
CA SER A 8 -13.84 -18.44 10.48
C SER A 8 -13.90 -19.23 9.16
N GLU A 9 -14.08 -20.54 9.27
CA GLU A 9 -14.28 -21.42 8.10
C GLU A 9 -15.56 -21.04 7.34
N ASP A 10 -16.64 -20.65 8.04
CA ASP A 10 -17.88 -20.14 7.43
C ASP A 10 -17.63 -18.89 6.56
N GLU A 11 -16.82 -17.95 7.07
CA GLU A 11 -16.46 -16.74 6.32
C GLU A 11 -15.57 -17.10 5.11
N LYS A 12 -14.60 -17.99 5.30
CA LYS A 12 -13.74 -18.53 4.23
C LYS A 12 -14.52 -19.25 3.14
N GLU A 13 -15.58 -20.00 3.49
CA GLU A 13 -16.50 -20.64 2.53
C GLU A 13 -17.40 -19.62 1.82
N ALA A 14 -17.83 -18.55 2.49
CA ALA A 14 -18.50 -17.43 1.82
C ALA A 14 -17.56 -16.71 0.84
N ARG A 15 -16.28 -16.55 1.19
CA ARG A 15 -15.28 -15.88 0.36
C ARG A 15 -14.86 -16.69 -0.87
N SER A 16 -14.76 -18.01 -0.78
CA SER A 16 -14.40 -18.86 -1.93
C SER A 16 -15.44 -18.81 -3.06
N LYS A 17 -16.69 -18.42 -2.77
CA LYS A 17 -17.76 -18.18 -3.75
C LYS A 17 -17.62 -16.86 -4.51
N LEU A 18 -17.00 -15.84 -3.89
CA LEU A 18 -16.83 -14.49 -4.45
C LEU A 18 -15.45 -14.28 -5.10
N TRP A 19 -14.42 -14.95 -4.58
CA TRP A 19 -13.06 -14.94 -5.10
C TRP A 19 -12.72 -16.32 -5.65
N THR A 20 -13.08 -16.57 -6.90
CA THR A 20 -12.99 -17.88 -7.58
C THR A 20 -11.76 -18.03 -8.50
N GLY A 21 -11.01 -16.95 -8.76
CA GLY A 21 -9.87 -16.98 -9.67
C GLY A 21 -8.71 -17.83 -9.13
N PRO A 22 -8.05 -18.66 -9.97
CA PRO A 22 -7.09 -19.69 -9.53
C PRO A 22 -5.79 -19.18 -8.87
N TYR A 23 -5.57 -17.86 -8.89
CA TYR A 23 -4.40 -17.20 -8.30
C TYR A 23 -4.76 -16.30 -7.11
N THR A 24 -5.99 -16.40 -6.59
CA THR A 24 -6.49 -15.54 -5.52
C THR A 24 -5.88 -15.90 -4.16
N THR A 25 -5.44 -14.87 -3.43
CA THR A 25 -5.07 -14.96 -2.01
C THR A 25 -6.24 -14.61 -1.09
N MET A 26 -7.31 -14.05 -1.65
CA MET A 26 -8.38 -13.34 -0.93
C MET A 26 -9.38 -14.25 -0.20
N VAL A 27 -9.14 -15.57 -0.15
CA VAL A 27 -10.01 -16.55 0.52
C VAL A 27 -9.52 -16.81 1.95
N ASN A 28 -8.25 -17.15 2.12
CA ASN A 28 -7.63 -17.34 3.44
C ASN A 28 -7.15 -15.99 3.96
N MET A 29 -7.84 -15.44 4.96
CA MET A 29 -7.58 -14.10 5.50
C MET A 29 -7.24 -14.14 6.98
N VAL A 30 -6.48 -13.13 7.41
CA VAL A 30 -6.26 -12.80 8.81
C VAL A 30 -6.70 -11.37 9.09
N SER A 31 -7.27 -11.14 10.26
CA SER A 31 -7.81 -9.86 10.70
C SER A 31 -7.24 -9.45 12.06
N CYS A 32 -7.28 -8.15 12.34
CA CYS A 32 -7.02 -7.61 13.67
C CYS A 32 -7.74 -6.28 13.83
N LYS A 33 -8.83 -6.27 14.61
CA LYS A 33 -9.81 -5.16 14.62
C LYS A 33 -10.22 -4.83 13.19
N ASP A 34 -10.09 -3.55 12.80
CA ASP A 34 -10.47 -2.95 11.53
C ASP A 34 -9.45 -3.21 10.39
N PHE A 35 -8.41 -4.01 10.62
CA PHE A 35 -7.46 -4.45 9.59
C PHE A 35 -7.74 -5.88 9.13
N TYR A 36 -7.58 -6.13 7.83
CA TYR A 36 -7.99 -7.37 7.19
C TYR A 36 -7.11 -7.65 5.94
N ILE A 37 -6.36 -8.75 5.90
CA ILE A 37 -5.33 -9.01 4.86
C ILE A 37 -5.21 -10.53 4.58
N PRO A 38 -4.72 -10.99 3.41
CA PRO A 38 -4.51 -12.42 3.19
C PRO A 38 -3.56 -13.04 4.21
N GLU A 39 -3.81 -14.30 4.58
CA GLU A 39 -3.03 -15.05 5.58
C GLU A 39 -1.54 -15.11 5.24
N ARG A 40 -1.21 -15.13 3.93
CA ARG A 40 0.17 -15.07 3.41
C ARG A 40 0.97 -13.86 3.93
N PHE A 41 0.33 -12.82 4.45
CA PHE A 41 1.02 -11.71 5.10
C PHE A 41 1.84 -12.16 6.32
N LEU A 42 1.42 -13.24 7.00
CA LEU A 42 2.18 -13.82 8.12
C LEU A 42 3.56 -14.33 7.69
N GLU A 43 3.76 -14.72 6.42
CA GLU A 43 5.05 -15.20 5.89
C GLU A 43 6.12 -14.10 5.85
N ILE A 44 5.71 -12.83 5.76
CA ILE A 44 6.59 -11.66 5.53
C ILE A 44 6.51 -10.60 6.61
N LYS A 45 5.54 -10.70 7.52
CA LYS A 45 5.28 -9.73 8.60
C LYS A 45 6.55 -9.38 9.39
N GLU A 46 7.33 -10.38 9.80
CA GLU A 46 8.54 -10.15 10.60
C GLU A 46 9.66 -9.48 9.79
N GLU A 47 9.75 -9.74 8.48
CA GLU A 47 10.71 -9.10 7.59
C GLU A 47 10.34 -7.63 7.32
N ILE A 48 9.04 -7.32 7.25
CA ILE A 48 8.52 -5.95 7.16
C ILE A 48 8.74 -5.21 8.49
N GLU A 49 8.41 -5.81 9.63
CA GLU A 49 8.59 -5.22 10.96
C GLU A 49 10.06 -5.03 11.36
N SER A 50 11.00 -5.71 10.68
CA SER A 50 12.45 -5.55 10.85
C SER A 50 13.14 -4.79 9.72
N LEU A 51 12.39 -4.32 8.72
CA LEU A 51 12.94 -3.54 7.60
C LEU A 51 13.56 -2.23 8.11
N GLU A 52 14.86 -2.05 7.87
CA GLU A 52 15.53 -0.78 8.13
C GLU A 52 14.94 0.32 7.25
N ILE A 53 14.56 1.44 7.87
CA ILE A 53 14.13 2.66 7.20
C ILE A 53 15.28 3.66 7.18
N ARG A 54 15.64 4.13 5.99
CA ARG A 54 16.66 5.15 5.74
C ARG A 54 16.05 6.55 5.91
N SER A 55 16.88 7.58 6.09
CA SER A 55 16.39 8.96 6.27
C SER A 55 15.81 9.58 5.01
N ASP A 56 16.07 8.98 3.85
CA ASP A 56 15.73 9.44 2.51
C ASP A 56 14.63 8.58 1.83
N ASP A 57 13.99 7.67 2.58
CA ASP A 57 12.95 6.76 2.06
C ASP A 57 11.61 7.49 1.80
N LEU A 58 11.12 7.40 0.57
CA LEU A 58 9.82 7.93 0.14
C LEU A 58 8.81 6.79 0.00
N PHE A 59 8.23 6.34 1.11
CA PHE A 59 7.13 5.35 1.05
C PHE A 59 5.88 5.90 0.38
N LEU A 60 4.98 5.01 -0.05
CA LEU A 60 3.68 5.32 -0.61
C LEU A 60 2.56 4.33 -0.14
N ILE A 61 1.99 4.52 1.05
CA ILE A 61 0.74 3.87 1.58
C ILE A 61 -0.56 4.69 1.42
N SER A 62 -1.63 4.15 0.83
CA SER A 62 -3.02 4.51 1.24
C SER A 62 -4.08 3.56 0.67
N TYR A 63 -5.30 3.57 1.22
CA TYR A 63 -6.36 2.62 0.88
C TYR A 63 -6.67 2.47 -0.62
N PRO A 64 -6.83 1.25 -1.19
CA PRO A 64 -7.05 0.97 -2.62
C PRO A 64 -7.93 1.91 -3.47
N LYS A 65 -7.67 1.85 -4.79
CA LYS A 65 -8.38 2.51 -5.92
C LYS A 65 -8.28 4.04 -6.04
N ALA A 66 -8.31 4.82 -4.96
CA ALA A 66 -8.35 6.30 -5.05
C ALA A 66 -7.00 7.00 -5.34
N GLY A 67 -6.29 6.65 -6.44
CA GLY A 67 -5.26 7.52 -7.05
C GLY A 67 -3.76 7.14 -6.98
N SER A 68 -3.38 5.89 -6.69
CA SER A 68 -1.96 5.43 -6.65
C SER A 68 -1.12 5.79 -7.85
N THR A 69 -1.61 5.41 -9.03
CA THR A 69 -0.75 5.22 -10.20
C THR A 69 -0.26 6.59 -10.64
N TRP A 70 -1.14 7.58 -10.57
CA TRP A 70 -0.81 8.98 -10.76
C TRP A 70 0.24 9.47 -9.76
N SER A 71 0.02 9.23 -8.46
CA SER A 71 0.91 9.70 -7.38
C SER A 71 2.31 9.08 -7.47
N GLN A 72 2.39 7.78 -7.77
CA GLN A 72 3.64 7.05 -8.01
C GLN A 72 4.40 7.61 -9.23
N GLU A 73 3.73 7.86 -10.36
CA GLU A 73 4.36 8.43 -11.56
C GLU A 73 4.82 9.89 -11.33
N MET A 74 4.01 10.71 -10.63
CA MET A 74 4.39 12.07 -10.23
C MET A 74 5.65 12.06 -9.37
N VAL A 75 5.68 11.22 -8.33
CA VAL A 75 6.82 11.06 -7.42
C VAL A 75 8.07 10.57 -8.16
N TRP A 76 7.93 9.58 -9.04
CA TRP A 76 9.03 9.08 -9.86
C TRP A 76 9.62 10.19 -10.75
N GLN A 77 8.76 10.97 -11.43
CA GLN A 77 9.20 12.04 -12.32
C GLN A 77 9.80 13.25 -11.60
N LEU A 78 9.38 13.52 -10.35
CA LEU A 78 10.02 14.53 -9.50
C LEU A 78 11.41 14.08 -9.04
N LYS A 79 11.60 12.80 -8.70
CA LYS A 79 12.90 12.24 -8.31
C LYS A 79 13.88 12.15 -9.47
N GLU A 80 13.47 11.56 -10.59
CA GLU A 80 14.34 11.26 -11.74
C GLU A 80 14.45 12.41 -12.75
N GLY A 81 14.17 13.66 -12.35
CA GLY A 81 14.35 14.85 -13.20
C GLY A 81 13.57 14.81 -14.52
N THR A 82 12.35 14.27 -14.50
CA THR A 82 11.48 14.04 -15.68
C THR A 82 12.04 13.07 -16.74
N ASN A 83 12.71 11.98 -16.32
CA ASN A 83 13.23 10.94 -17.22
C ASN A 83 12.15 10.14 -17.98
N PHE A 84 11.69 10.68 -19.12
CA PHE A 84 10.71 10.06 -20.03
C PHE A 84 11.19 8.77 -20.73
N VAL A 85 12.50 8.46 -20.71
CA VAL A 85 13.01 7.17 -21.22
C VAL A 85 12.64 6.07 -20.23
N ASP A 86 12.91 6.31 -18.95
CA ASP A 86 12.78 5.32 -17.89
C ASP A 86 11.33 5.09 -17.43
N CYS A 87 10.44 6.06 -17.70
CA CYS A 87 8.98 5.91 -17.63
C CYS A 87 8.44 4.66 -18.37
N LYS A 88 9.17 4.16 -19.38
CA LYS A 88 8.79 2.97 -20.17
C LYS A 88 8.97 1.66 -19.39
N ARG A 89 9.73 1.64 -18.29
CA ARG A 89 9.81 0.49 -17.38
C ARG A 89 8.50 0.37 -16.60
N ASN A 90 8.08 -0.87 -16.32
CA ASN A 90 6.84 -1.12 -15.58
C ASN A 90 6.93 -0.47 -14.20
N LEU A 91 5.85 0.18 -13.75
CA LEU A 91 5.85 0.93 -12.49
C LEU A 91 6.25 0.07 -11.27
N ALA A 92 5.92 -1.23 -11.26
CA ALA A 92 6.34 -2.17 -10.20
C ALA A 92 7.84 -2.52 -10.23
N GLN A 93 8.56 -2.23 -11.32
CA GLN A 93 10.03 -2.33 -11.44
C GLN A 93 10.74 -1.02 -11.06
N ARG A 94 9.98 0.07 -10.86
CA ARG A 94 10.46 1.39 -10.47
C ARG A 94 10.17 1.66 -8.98
N ILE A 95 8.94 1.37 -8.57
CA ILE A 95 8.43 1.51 -7.21
C ILE A 95 7.99 0.11 -6.75
N PRO A 96 8.84 -0.63 -6.00
CA PRO A 96 8.44 -1.90 -5.41
C PRO A 96 7.28 -1.70 -4.44
N PHE A 97 6.43 -2.73 -4.37
CA PHE A 97 5.26 -2.75 -3.51
C PHE A 97 5.48 -3.77 -2.40
N LEU A 98 5.69 -3.26 -1.18
CA LEU A 98 6.30 -3.93 -0.02
C LEU A 98 5.70 -5.29 0.34
N GLU A 99 4.38 -5.43 0.32
CA GLU A 99 3.66 -6.65 0.71
C GLU A 99 3.08 -7.43 -0.49
N LEU A 100 3.46 -7.11 -1.72
CA LEU A 100 2.89 -7.71 -2.95
C LEU A 100 2.89 -9.25 -2.92
N GLU A 101 3.93 -9.87 -2.37
CA GLU A 101 4.07 -11.33 -2.27
C GLU A 101 3.10 -12.02 -1.30
N SER A 102 2.38 -11.24 -0.46
CA SER A 102 1.24 -11.73 0.32
C SER A 102 -0.08 -11.73 -0.47
N LEU A 103 -0.15 -10.96 -1.56
CA LEU A 103 -1.38 -10.68 -2.30
C LEU A 103 -1.53 -11.53 -3.57
N VAL A 104 -0.43 -12.12 -4.05
CA VAL A 104 -0.41 -13.10 -5.14
C VAL A 104 -0.10 -14.49 -4.61
N LEU A 105 -0.72 -15.52 -5.18
CA LEU A 105 -0.28 -16.90 -4.92
C LEU A 105 1.11 -17.13 -5.54
N ARG A 106 1.97 -17.85 -4.80
CA ARG A 106 3.33 -18.19 -5.19
C ARG A 106 3.47 -19.71 -5.33
N GLY A 107 3.98 -20.16 -6.47
CA GLY A 107 4.63 -21.47 -6.54
C GLY A 107 6.04 -21.41 -5.92
N PRO A 108 6.71 -22.55 -5.68
CA PRO A 108 8.03 -22.60 -5.05
C PRO A 108 9.11 -21.74 -5.74
N GLU A 109 9.03 -21.60 -7.06
CA GLU A 109 9.98 -20.82 -7.88
C GLU A 109 9.53 -19.36 -8.14
N SER A 110 8.52 -18.86 -7.41
CA SER A 110 7.95 -17.53 -7.66
C SER A 110 8.99 -16.41 -7.42
N PRO A 111 9.37 -15.63 -8.46
CA PRO A 111 10.43 -14.62 -8.38
C PRO A 111 10.02 -13.34 -7.63
N ILE A 112 8.75 -13.23 -7.20
CA ILE A 112 8.20 -12.04 -6.55
C ILE A 112 8.57 -12.08 -5.05
N LYS A 113 9.74 -11.54 -4.71
CA LYS A 113 10.13 -11.19 -3.34
C LYS A 113 10.05 -9.68 -3.15
N SER A 114 8.96 -9.18 -2.57
CA SER A 114 8.72 -7.74 -2.43
C SER A 114 9.58 -7.08 -1.36
N VAL A 115 9.81 -7.72 -0.21
CA VAL A 115 10.69 -7.14 0.84
C VAL A 115 12.16 -7.14 0.39
N GLU A 116 12.63 -8.19 -0.29
CA GLU A 116 13.97 -8.24 -0.87
C GLU A 116 14.15 -7.19 -1.98
N ALA A 117 13.14 -6.97 -2.83
CA ALA A 117 13.17 -5.90 -3.84
C ALA A 117 13.30 -4.50 -3.22
N VAL A 118 12.67 -4.26 -2.05
CA VAL A 118 12.82 -3.00 -1.29
C VAL A 118 14.21 -2.87 -0.63
N LYS A 119 14.82 -3.98 -0.20
CA LYS A 119 16.20 -3.98 0.33
C LYS A 119 17.23 -3.65 -0.77
N ASN A 120 17.04 -4.22 -1.96
CA ASN A 120 17.96 -4.10 -3.09
C ASN A 120 17.87 -2.76 -3.86
N GLN A 121 16.96 -1.84 -3.49
CA GLN A 121 16.93 -0.50 -4.10
C GLN A 121 18.09 0.39 -3.60
N SER A 122 18.72 1.08 -4.56
CA SER A 122 19.56 2.24 -4.30
C SER A 122 18.76 3.35 -3.61
N SER A 123 19.48 4.19 -2.86
CA SER A 123 18.90 5.36 -2.19
C SER A 123 18.80 6.57 -3.13
N PRO A 124 17.78 7.44 -3.00
CA PRO A 124 16.59 7.27 -2.16
C PRO A 124 15.61 6.23 -2.72
N ARG A 125 15.00 5.43 -1.85
CA ARG A 125 14.02 4.42 -2.24
C ARG A 125 12.63 5.03 -2.38
N ILE A 126 11.81 4.49 -3.29
CA ILE A 126 10.39 4.83 -3.38
C ILE A 126 9.59 3.54 -3.23
N ILE A 127 8.83 3.40 -2.14
CA ILE A 127 8.30 2.11 -1.69
C ILE A 127 6.78 2.18 -1.54
N LYS A 128 6.01 1.61 -2.47
CA LYS A 128 4.55 1.48 -2.29
C LYS A 128 4.25 0.50 -1.15
N SER A 129 3.20 0.77 -0.37
CA SER A 129 2.56 -0.23 0.50
C SER A 129 1.06 0.10 0.69
N HIS A 130 0.36 -0.61 1.57
CA HIS A 130 -1.05 -0.43 1.95
C HIS A 130 -1.32 -0.71 3.43
N LEU A 131 -0.31 -1.13 4.18
CA LEU A 131 -0.44 -1.56 5.57
C LEU A 131 -0.83 -0.41 6.51
N LEU A 132 -1.67 -0.72 7.50
CA LEU A 132 -1.97 0.20 8.60
C LEU A 132 -0.81 0.25 9.61
N THR A 133 -0.79 1.32 10.41
CA THR A 133 0.14 1.66 11.50
C THR A 133 0.82 0.47 12.21
N PRO A 134 0.10 -0.52 12.79
CA PRO A 134 0.74 -1.59 13.57
C PRO A 134 1.49 -2.64 12.74
N PHE A 135 1.41 -2.60 11.41
CA PHE A 135 2.03 -3.54 10.49
C PHE A 135 3.07 -2.89 9.56
N LEU A 136 3.31 -1.58 9.70
CA LEU A 136 4.41 -0.88 9.05
C LEU A 136 5.76 -1.17 9.77
N PRO A 137 6.90 -0.96 9.10
CA PRO A 137 8.23 -1.11 9.71
C PRO A 137 8.40 -0.31 11.02
N LYS A 138 9.23 -0.83 11.93
CA LYS A 138 9.52 -0.13 13.19
C LYS A 138 10.17 1.24 12.91
N HIS A 139 9.78 2.25 13.68
CA HIS A 139 10.19 3.65 13.51
C HIS A 139 9.74 4.35 12.20
N PHE A 140 8.80 3.78 11.44
CA PHE A 140 8.25 4.37 10.20
C PHE A 140 7.92 5.86 10.30
N PHE A 141 7.20 6.29 11.35
CA PHE A 141 6.75 7.68 11.53
C PHE A 141 7.88 8.68 11.76
N ASN A 142 9.09 8.21 12.06
CA ASN A 142 10.25 9.07 12.16
C ASN A 142 10.87 9.35 10.77
N LYS A 143 10.42 8.68 9.69
CA LYS A 143 11.14 8.60 8.40
C LYS A 143 10.32 8.43 7.07
N ALA A 144 8.98 8.25 7.01
CA ALA A 144 8.26 7.72 5.80
C ALA A 144 6.82 8.26 5.40
N LYS A 145 6.22 7.84 4.23
CA LYS A 145 5.25 8.58 3.31
C LYS A 145 4.11 7.71 2.55
N LEU A 146 3.23 8.22 1.60
CA LEU A 146 1.83 7.68 1.21
C LEU A 146 1.36 7.41 -0.34
N LEU A 147 0.48 6.39 -0.70
CA LEU A 147 -0.35 5.93 -1.95
C LEU A 147 -0.04 4.60 -2.84
N LYS A 148 -0.85 3.58 -3.33
CA LYS A 148 -2.28 2.98 -3.31
C LYS A 148 -2.57 1.67 -4.24
N ASN A 149 -3.85 1.16 -4.43
CA ASN A 149 -4.49 0.13 -5.42
C ASN A 149 -4.74 -1.44 -5.21
N HIS A 150 -5.90 -2.08 -5.66
CA HIS A 150 -6.15 -3.57 -5.98
C HIS A 150 -7.52 -4.02 -6.70
N GLN A 151 -7.95 -5.32 -6.72
CA GLN A 151 -8.96 -6.02 -7.65
C GLN A 151 -10.08 -6.95 -6.99
N TYR A 152 -11.20 -7.30 -7.69
CA TYR A 152 -12.36 -8.15 -7.23
C TYR A 152 -13.24 -8.76 -8.39
N THR A 153 -14.17 -9.71 -8.12
CA THR A 153 -14.98 -10.47 -9.12
C THR A 153 -16.50 -10.66 -8.91
N GLY A 154 -17.09 -10.37 -7.74
CA GLY A 154 -18.55 -10.48 -7.51
C GLY A 154 -19.37 -9.27 -8.00
N SER A 155 -20.63 -9.13 -7.58
CA SER A 155 -21.45 -7.95 -7.91
C SER A 155 -21.00 -6.69 -7.17
N PHE A 156 -21.44 -5.51 -7.62
CA PHE A 156 -21.10 -4.25 -6.96
C PHE A 156 -21.70 -4.16 -5.55
N ASP A 157 -22.94 -4.63 -5.35
CA ASP A 157 -23.63 -4.50 -4.07
C ASP A 157 -23.03 -5.44 -3.00
N GLU A 158 -22.64 -6.66 -3.40
CA GLU A 158 -21.85 -7.56 -2.54
C GLU A 158 -20.49 -6.96 -2.17
N TYR A 159 -19.83 -6.26 -3.12
CA TYR A 159 -18.58 -5.54 -2.82
C TYR A 159 -18.79 -4.37 -1.88
N ALA A 160 -19.87 -3.60 -2.07
CA ALA A 160 -20.20 -2.44 -1.26
C ALA A 160 -20.47 -2.84 0.19
N GLU A 161 -21.25 -3.91 0.41
CA GLU A 161 -21.49 -4.46 1.75
C GLU A 161 -20.19 -4.94 2.41
N LEU A 162 -19.35 -5.70 1.69
CA LEU A 162 -18.04 -6.14 2.20
C LEU A 162 -17.07 -4.98 2.48
N PHE A 163 -17.14 -3.91 1.68
CA PHE A 163 -16.36 -2.69 1.88
C PHE A 163 -16.83 -1.90 3.11
N ILE A 164 -18.14 -1.75 3.30
CA ILE A 164 -18.75 -1.09 4.47
C ILE A 164 -18.43 -1.87 5.75
N GLN A 165 -18.48 -3.20 5.70
CA GLN A 165 -18.09 -4.09 6.82
C GLN A 165 -16.57 -4.18 7.04
N GLY A 166 -15.72 -3.59 6.19
CA GLY A 166 -14.27 -3.73 6.29
C GLY A 166 -13.73 -5.16 6.04
N LYS A 167 -14.46 -6.01 5.31
CA LYS A 167 -14.10 -7.41 4.97
C LYS A 167 -13.44 -7.52 3.58
N VAL A 168 -12.76 -6.46 3.15
CA VAL A 168 -11.92 -6.41 1.95
C VAL A 168 -10.46 -6.19 2.35
N ALA A 169 -9.52 -6.31 1.41
CA ALA A 169 -8.10 -6.11 1.73
C ALA A 169 -7.86 -4.71 2.32
N TYR A 170 -7.02 -4.67 3.36
CA TYR A 170 -6.67 -3.53 4.23
C TYR A 170 -7.78 -3.03 5.15
N GLY A 171 -8.95 -3.69 5.15
CA GLY A 171 -9.97 -3.51 6.16
C GLY A 171 -10.85 -2.28 5.96
N SER A 172 -11.06 -1.49 7.03
CA SER A 172 -11.92 -0.30 7.01
C SER A 172 -11.27 0.88 6.28
N TYR A 173 -11.90 1.36 5.21
CA TYR A 173 -11.53 2.62 4.55
C TYR A 173 -11.53 3.81 5.53
N TRP A 174 -12.49 3.85 6.45
CA TRP A 174 -12.67 4.96 7.38
C TRP A 174 -11.55 5.04 8.41
N GLU A 175 -11.12 3.91 8.97
CA GLU A 175 -9.98 3.87 9.89
C GLU A 175 -8.66 4.13 9.16
N HIS A 176 -8.51 3.70 7.90
CA HIS A 176 -7.36 4.09 7.09
C HIS A 176 -7.33 5.61 6.82
N LEU A 177 -8.46 6.22 6.48
CA LEU A 177 -8.57 7.66 6.26
C LEU A 177 -8.28 8.45 7.54
N LYS A 178 -8.89 8.03 8.65
CA LYS A 178 -8.70 8.61 9.99
C LYS A 178 -7.24 8.56 10.43
N PHE A 179 -6.57 7.41 10.30
CA PHE A 179 -5.12 7.32 10.52
C PHE A 179 -4.35 8.37 9.70
N GLY A 180 -4.64 8.49 8.40
CA GLY A 180 -4.02 9.50 7.53
C GLY A 180 -4.28 10.95 7.97
N LEU A 181 -5.44 11.23 8.56
CA LEU A 181 -5.81 12.53 9.14
C LEU A 181 -5.20 12.77 10.53
N GLU A 182 -4.94 11.73 11.31
CA GLU A 182 -4.24 11.82 12.60
C GLU A 182 -2.77 12.18 12.40
N ILE A 183 -2.08 11.54 11.45
CA ILE A 183 -0.66 11.78 11.16
C ILE A 183 -0.39 12.99 10.25
N GLN A 184 -1.41 13.64 9.67
CA GLN A 184 -1.22 14.73 8.68
C GLN A 184 -0.45 15.96 9.21
N LYS A 185 -0.22 16.03 10.51
CA LYS A 185 0.49 17.13 11.22
C LYS A 185 1.98 16.86 11.44
N LEU A 186 2.48 15.68 11.08
CA LEU A 186 3.91 15.37 11.14
C LEU A 186 4.61 16.00 9.92
N ASP A 187 5.76 16.65 10.13
CA ASP A 187 6.47 17.39 9.07
C ASP A 187 6.90 16.50 7.88
N ASN A 188 7.06 15.19 8.13
CA ASN A 188 7.39 14.19 7.13
C ASN A 188 6.17 13.54 6.44
N VAL A 189 4.93 13.97 6.72
CA VAL A 189 3.70 13.42 6.11
C VAL A 189 3.08 14.39 5.10
N LEU A 190 2.79 13.88 3.89
CA LEU A 190 2.07 14.62 2.84
C LEU A 190 0.71 14.00 2.55
N LEU A 191 -0.35 14.57 3.13
CA LEU A 191 -1.71 14.19 2.76
C LEU A 191 -2.07 14.76 1.38
N LEU A 192 -2.45 13.89 0.45
CA LEU A 192 -2.91 14.23 -0.91
C LEU A 192 -4.34 13.70 -1.13
N CYS A 193 -5.20 14.57 -1.66
CA CYS A 193 -6.58 14.29 -2.01
C CYS A 193 -6.67 14.01 -3.52
N TYR A 194 -7.40 12.96 -3.93
CA TYR A 194 -7.51 12.60 -5.35
C TYR A 194 -8.33 13.65 -6.12
N GLU A 195 -9.39 14.16 -5.50
CA GLU A 195 -10.30 15.16 -6.02
C GLU A 195 -9.59 16.49 -6.26
N ASP A 196 -8.70 16.92 -5.34
CA ASP A 196 -7.91 18.14 -5.51
C ASP A 196 -6.84 18.00 -6.61
N MET A 197 -6.13 16.86 -6.68
CA MET A 197 -5.21 16.59 -7.80
C MET A 197 -5.95 16.53 -9.14
N LYS A 198 -7.17 15.97 -9.18
CA LYS A 198 -8.05 15.94 -10.35
C LYS A 198 -8.54 17.34 -10.76
N LYS A 199 -8.69 18.25 -9.79
CA LYS A 199 -9.16 19.63 -10.00
C LYS A 199 -8.05 20.55 -10.48
N ASP A 200 -6.86 20.49 -9.88
CA ASP A 200 -5.70 21.30 -10.28
C ASP A 200 -4.38 20.62 -9.84
N LEU A 201 -3.89 19.70 -10.67
CA LEU A 201 -2.63 18.99 -10.45
C LEU A 201 -1.45 19.95 -10.27
N ILE A 202 -1.35 21.01 -11.08
CA ILE A 202 -0.17 21.88 -11.09
C ILE A 202 -0.11 22.71 -9.80
N LYS A 203 -1.26 23.21 -9.33
CA LYS A 203 -1.36 23.92 -8.06
C LYS A 203 -1.05 23.01 -6.88
N GLU A 204 -1.65 21.82 -6.80
CA GLU A 204 -1.38 20.91 -5.69
C GLU A 204 0.06 20.40 -5.73
N MET A 205 0.65 20.10 -6.89
CA MET A 205 2.09 19.80 -6.98
C MET A 205 2.94 20.95 -6.42
N LYS A 206 2.76 22.19 -6.90
CA LYS A 206 3.57 23.34 -6.44
C LYS A 206 3.42 23.61 -4.94
N LYS A 207 2.17 23.64 -4.45
CA LYS A 207 1.81 23.82 -3.03
C LYS A 207 2.42 22.75 -2.11
N LYS A 208 2.71 21.57 -2.66
CA LYS A 208 3.19 20.40 -1.92
C LYS A 208 4.67 20.09 -2.17
N SER A 209 5.30 20.64 -3.21
CA SER A 209 6.71 20.39 -3.53
C SER A 209 7.67 21.27 -2.73
N THR A 210 7.38 22.57 -2.66
CA THR A 210 8.28 23.64 -2.17
C THR A 210 8.36 23.69 -0.63
N GLY A 211 8.71 22.55 -0.05
CA GLY A 211 8.80 22.33 1.39
C GLY A 211 8.80 20.84 1.80
N PHE A 212 8.42 19.91 0.92
CA PHE A 212 8.35 18.47 1.24
C PHE A 212 9.42 17.60 0.55
N TYR A 213 9.93 18.06 -0.60
CA TYR A 213 11.03 17.42 -1.32
C TYR A 213 12.34 18.23 -1.26
N GLU A 214 12.30 19.44 -0.68
CA GLU A 214 13.43 20.39 -0.57
C GLU A 214 14.14 20.32 0.81
N MET A 215 13.81 19.34 1.65
CA MET A 215 14.47 19.08 2.94
C MET A 215 15.59 18.04 2.80
N GLY A 216 16.61 18.34 1.98
CA GLY A 216 17.78 17.49 1.71
C GLY A 216 19.01 18.30 1.38
#